data_AF-A0A7X0D6K2-F1
#
_entry.id   AF-A0A7X0D6K2-F1
#
_cell.length_a   1.000
_cell.length_b   1.000
_cell.length_c   1.000
_cell.angle_alpha   90.00
_cell.angle_beta   90.00
_cell.angle_gamma   90.00
#
_symmetry.space_group_name_H-M   'P 1'
#
loop_
_entity.id
_entity.type
_entity.pdbx_description
1 polymer ?
#
loop_
_entity_poly.entity_id
_entity_poly.type
_entity_poly.pdbx_seq_one_letter_code
_entity_poly.pdbx_strand_id
1 'polypeptide(L)' 'MRPTTHEYDTELLHDGDVVSLGGMVYRGRTVLSPGPEMFVPLERWAQSVADQIGGPVSWRASSDGEVVREGTMYPPDAP' A
#
# COMPACT_ATOMS: atom_id res chain seq x y z
N MET A 1 -23.13 -2.77 16.81
CA MET A 1 -22.04 -1.79 16.59
C MET A 1 -21.78 -1.74 15.11
N ARG A 2 -21.86 -0.55 14.48
CA ARG A 2 -21.52 -0.41 13.06
C ARG A 2 -20.00 -0.59 12.94
N PRO A 3 -19.47 -1.44 12.05
CA PRO A 3 -18.04 -1.41 11.79
C PRO A 3 -17.72 0.00 11.31
N THR A 4 -16.92 0.73 12.08
CA THR A 4 -16.39 2.01 11.64
C THR A 4 -15.47 1.70 10.48
N THR A 5 -15.97 1.95 9.28
CA THR A 5 -15.19 1.93 8.06
C THR A 5 -14.15 3.05 8.20
N HIS A 6 -12.87 2.70 8.34
CA HIS A 6 -11.80 3.69 8.42
C HIS A 6 -11.23 3.93 7.02
N GLU A 7 -11.29 5.19 6.60
CA GLU A 7 -10.66 5.65 5.36
C GLU A 7 -9.20 6.00 5.66
N TYR A 8 -8.31 5.49 4.83
CA TYR A 8 -6.89 5.79 4.88
C TYR A 8 -6.45 6.38 3.55
N ASP A 9 -5.60 7.39 3.59
CA ASP A 9 -4.80 7.78 2.44
C ASP A 9 -3.72 6.72 2.25
N THR A 10 -3.72 6.09 1.08
CA THR A 10 -2.86 4.94 0.77
C THR A 10 -1.98 5.23 -0.43
N GLU A 11 -0.71 4.86 -0.33
CA GLU A 11 0.31 5.15 -1.33
C GLU A 11 1.20 3.93 -1.49
N LEU A 12 1.51 3.56 -2.74
CA LEU A 12 2.61 2.64 -3.06
C LEU A 12 3.79 3.45 -3.57
N LEU A 13 4.98 3.18 -3.04
CA LEU A 13 6.22 3.88 -3.35
C LEU A 13 7.27 2.91 -3.88
N HIS A 14 8.00 3.33 -4.89
CA HIS A 14 9.21 2.66 -5.36
C HIS A 14 10.34 3.69 -5.34
N ASP A 15 11.44 3.36 -4.66
CA ASP A 15 12.56 4.29 -4.44
C ASP A 15 12.17 5.64 -3.77
N GLY A 16 11.02 5.66 -3.08
CA GLY A 16 10.49 6.88 -2.45
C GLY A 16 9.51 7.69 -3.31
N ASP A 17 9.34 7.33 -4.59
CA ASP A 17 8.39 7.95 -5.51
C ASP A 17 7.09 7.15 -5.61
N VAL A 18 5.95 7.83 -5.75
CA VAL A 18 4.65 7.17 -5.91
C VAL A 18 4.63 6.40 -7.23
N VAL A 19 4.33 5.11 -7.13
CA VAL A 19 4.28 4.21 -8.28
C VAL A 19 3.20 4.66 -9.25
N SER A 20 3.58 4.74 -10.53
CA SER A 20 2.66 4.93 -11.66
C SER A 20 2.86 3.79 -12.66
N LEU A 21 1.86 2.93 -12.84
CA LEU A 21 1.89 1.81 -13.80
C LEU A 21 0.64 1.81 -14.67
N GLY A 22 0.81 1.59 -15.98
CA GLY A 22 -0.30 1.48 -16.92
C GLY A 22 -1.21 2.73 -16.98
N GLY A 23 -0.68 3.91 -16.65
CA GLY A 23 -1.46 5.15 -16.54
C GLY A 23 -2.25 5.31 -15.24
N MET A 24 -2.12 4.36 -14.30
CA MET A 24 -2.70 4.43 -12.97
C MET A 24 -1.64 4.86 -11.95
N VAL A 25 -1.96 5.88 -11.15
CA VAL A 25 -1.16 6.30 -10.00
C VAL A 25 -1.64 5.51 -8.78
N TYR A 26 -0.73 4.81 -8.10
CA TYR A 26 -1.05 4.01 -6.90
C TYR A 26 -1.05 4.89 -5.65
N ARG A 27 -1.91 5.91 -5.68
CA ARG A 27 -2.20 6.81 -4.57
C ARG A 27 -3.69 7.10 -4.54
N GLY A 28 -4.31 6.98 -3.37
CA GLY A 28 -5.71 7.30 -3.20
C GLY A 28 -6.24 6.96 -1.81
N ARG A 29 -7.52 7.28 -1.58
CA ARG A 29 -8.20 6.93 -0.33
C ARG A 29 -8.82 5.55 -0.44
N THR A 30 -8.43 4.68 0.48
CA THR A 30 -8.92 3.31 0.56
C THR A 30 -9.63 3.09 1.88
N VAL A 31 -10.83 2.55 1.80
CA VAL A 31 -11.57 2.04 2.93
C VAL A 31 -10.96 0.70 3.36
N LEU A 32 -10.47 0.61 4.59
CA LEU A 32 -9.98 -0.65 5.15
C LEU A 32 -10.89 -1.15 6.27
N SER A 33 -11.12 -2.47 6.27
CA SER A 33 -11.94 -3.13 7.28
C SER A 33 -11.16 -3.30 8.58
N PRO A 34 -11.74 -2.93 9.74
CA PRO A 34 -11.06 -3.09 11.02
C PRO A 34 -10.79 -4.57 11.34
N GLY A 35 -9.57 -4.85 11.81
CA GLY A 35 -9.13 -6.19 12.18
C GLY A 35 -7.61 -6.35 12.15
N PRO A 36 -7.09 -7.51 12.59
CA PRO A 36 -5.64 -7.80 12.58
C PRO A 36 -5.04 -7.78 11.17
N GLU A 37 -5.87 -8.06 10.16
CA GLU A 37 -5.48 -8.16 8.74
C GLU A 37 -5.91 -6.93 7.91
N MET A 38 -6.23 -5.81 8.57
CA MET A 38 -6.72 -4.58 7.92
C MET A 38 -5.83 -4.14 6.73
N PHE A 39 -4.51 -4.30 6.83
CA PHE A 39 -3.54 -3.81 5.85
C PHE A 39 -3.08 -4.88 4.84
N VAL A 40 -3.53 -6.13 4.96
CA VAL A 40 -3.22 -7.21 4.02
C VAL A 40 -3.54 -6.85 2.56
N PRO A 41 -4.62 -6.11 2.24
CA PRO A 41 -4.83 -5.62 0.87
C PRO A 41 -3.68 -4.75 0.34
N LEU A 42 -3.12 -3.87 1.18
CA LEU A 42 -1.99 -3.00 0.78
C LEU A 42 -0.72 -3.82 0.58
N GLU A 43 -0.45 -4.79 1.45
CA GLU A 43 0.66 -5.72 1.30
C GLU A 43 0.55 -6.50 -0.02
N ARG A 44 -0.65 -6.98 -0.36
CA ARG A 44 -0.87 -7.69 -1.64
C ARG A 44 -0.70 -6.80 -2.86
N TRP A 45 -1.17 -5.55 -2.79
CA TRP A 45 -0.95 -4.59 -3.89
C TRP A 45 0.52 -4.26 -4.06
N ALA A 46 1.22 -3.94 -2.97
CA ALA A 46 2.67 -3.70 -3.00
C ALA A 46 3.43 -4.91 -3.54
N GLN A 47 3.07 -6.14 -3.15
CA GLN A 47 3.69 -7.34 -3.68
C GLN A 47 3.45 -7.50 -5.19
N SER A 48 2.21 -7.28 -5.65
CA SER A 48 1.89 -7.38 -7.08
C SER A 48 2.61 -6.33 -7.91
N VAL A 49 2.79 -5.13 -7.37
CA VAL A 49 3.57 -4.08 -8.03
C VAL A 49 5.07 -4.42 -8.00
N ALA A 50 5.60 -4.88 -6.87
CA ALA A 50 7.00 -5.27 -6.73
C ALA A 50 7.40 -6.34 -7.73
N ASP A 51 6.54 -7.34 -7.92
CA ASP A 51 6.71 -8.40 -8.91
C ASP A 51 6.72 -7.85 -10.35
N GLN A 52 5.82 -6.91 -10.67
CA GLN A 52 5.74 -6.31 -12.00
C GLN A 52 6.92 -5.40 -12.34
N ILE A 53 7.43 -4.63 -11.37
CA ILE A 53 8.55 -3.71 -11.60
C ILE A 53 9.92 -4.37 -11.38
N GLY A 54 9.94 -5.57 -10.76
CA GLY A 54 11.17 -6.28 -10.41
C GLY A 54 11.99 -5.60 -9.31
N GLY A 55 11.34 -4.85 -8.41
CA GLY A 55 12.02 -4.04 -7.39
C GLY A 55 11.18 -3.86 -6.13
N PRO A 56 11.79 -3.45 -5.00
CA PRO A 56 11.09 -3.27 -3.74
C PRO A 56 10.02 -2.18 -3.85
N VAL A 57 8.86 -2.42 -3.25
CA VAL A 57 7.73 -1.49 -3.20
C VAL A 57 7.29 -1.31 -1.76
N SER A 58 7.34 -0.09 -1.28
CA SER A 58 6.77 0.29 0.00
C SER A 58 5.29 0.62 -0.15
N TRP A 59 4.49 0.29 0.86
CA TRP A 59 3.13 0.77 0.99
C TRP A 59 3.00 1.59 2.27
N ARG A 60 2.15 2.61 2.21
CA ARG A 60 1.83 3.47 3.36
C ARG A 60 0.32 3.60 3.49
N ALA A 61 -0.14 3.62 4.72
CA ALA A 61 -1.48 4.00 5.11
C ALA A 61 -1.39 5.16 6.10
N SER A 62 -2.00 6.27 5.74
CA SER A 62 -2.02 7.49 6.53
C SER A 62 -3.46 7.87 6.89
N SER A 63 -3.64 8.48 8.05
CA SER A 63 -4.92 8.98 8.52
C SER A 63 -4.67 10.36 9.12
N ASP A 64 -5.45 11.36 8.69
CA ASP A 64 -5.26 12.76 9.12
C ASP A 64 -3.85 13.31 8.87
N GLY A 65 -3.18 12.82 7.82
CA GLY A 65 -1.80 13.21 7.48
C GLY A 65 -0.70 12.51 8.29
N GLU A 66 -1.05 11.65 9.25
CA GLU A 66 -0.09 10.83 10.00
C GLU A 66 0.00 9.41 9.41
N VAL A 67 1.23 8.90 9.23
CA VAL A 67 1.44 7.51 8.80
C VAL A 67 1.05 6.57 9.94
N VAL A 68 -0.04 5.86 9.76
CA VAL A 68 -0.55 4.87 10.73
C VAL A 68 0.22 3.56 10.60
N ARG A 69 0.53 3.16 9.36
CA ARG A 69 1.32 1.96 9.09
C ARG A 69 2.01 2.04 7.74
N GLU A 70 3.17 1.42 7.67
CA GLU A 70 3.88 1.20 6.42
C GLU A 70 4.59 -0.16 6.42
N GLY A 71 4.96 -0.62 5.24
CA GLY A 71 5.74 -1.83 5.03
C GLY A 71 6.36 -1.85 3.65
N THR A 72 7.30 -2.76 3.42
CA THR A 72 7.96 -2.92 2.13
C THR A 72 7.86 -4.37 1.68
N MET A 73 7.38 -4.56 0.46
CA MET A 73 7.34 -5.86 -0.21
C MET A 73 8.50 -5.95 -1.20
N TYR A 74 9.11 -7.13 -1.29
CA TYR A 74 10.23 -7.40 -2.17
C TYR A 74 9.77 -8.36 -3.26
N PRO A 75 10.25 -8.21 -4.50
CA PRO A 75 10.02 -9.20 -5.53
C PRO A 75 10.67 -10.54 -5.13
N PRO A 76 10.18 -11.68 -5.63
CA PRO A 76 10.70 -13.01 -5.28
C PRO A 76 12.19 -13.20 -5.65
N ASP A 77 12.72 -12.38 -6.57
CA ASP A 77 14.10 -12.43 -7.08
C ASP A 77 14.96 -11.24 -6.61
N ALA A 78 14.60 -10.57 -5.50
CA ALA A 78 15.45 -9.52 -4.93
C ALA A 78 16.78 -10.12 -4.42
N PRO A 79 17.96 -9.66 -4.89
CA PRO A 79 19.27 -10.15 -4.45
C PRO A 79 19.61 -9.78 -2.99
#